data_AF-A0A0A0LD31-F1
#
_entry.id   AF-A0A0A0LD31-F1
#
_cell.length_a   1.000
_cell.length_b   1.000
_cell.length_c   1.000
_cell.angle_alpha   90.00
_cell.angle_beta   90.00
_cell.angle_gamma   90.00
#
_symmetry.space_group_name_H-M   'P 1'
#
loop_
_entity.id
_entity.type
_entity.pdbx_description
1 polymer ?
#
loop_
_entity_poly.entity_id
_entity_poly.type
_entity_poly.pdbx_seq_one_letter_code
_entity_poly.pdbx_strand_id
1 'polypeptide(L)' 'MAGKLVEEEDIPQHPYLQAVVKETLRLYPSVPINIRECCQSCKIGGYDVPQETTVAINLFAINYERHSSVE' A
#
# COMPACT_ATOMS: atom_id res chain seq x y z
N MET A 1 21.13 -34.69 -6.96
CA MET A 1 21.49 -33.37 -7.53
C MET A 1 20.96 -32.33 -6.56
N ALA A 2 21.81 -31.57 -5.89
CA ALA A 2 21.36 -30.50 -5.01
C ALA A 2 20.81 -29.35 -5.86
N GLY A 3 19.61 -28.85 -5.54
CA GLY A 3 19.06 -27.68 -6.21
C GLY A 3 19.91 -26.44 -5.92
N LYS A 4 20.01 -25.55 -6.90
CA LYS A 4 20.65 -24.22 -6.75
C LYS A 4 19.93 -23.46 -5.61
N LEU A 5 20.70 -22.78 -4.75
CA LEU A 5 20.14 -21.85 -3.78
C LEU A 5 19.56 -20.64 -4.52
N VAL A 6 18.49 -20.06 -3.96
CA VAL A 6 17.84 -18.87 -4.51
C VAL A 6 18.67 -17.65 -4.14
N GLU A 7 19.00 -16.84 -5.15
CA GLU A 7 19.70 -15.55 -4.98
C GLU A 7 18.72 -14.37 -5.23
N GLU A 8 19.15 -13.14 -4.95
CA GLU A 8 18.30 -11.95 -5.11
C GLU A 8 17.86 -11.73 -6.57
N GLU A 9 18.73 -12.05 -7.53
CA GLU A 9 18.45 -11.94 -8.95
C GLU A 9 17.37 -12.91 -9.44
N ASP A 10 17.05 -13.94 -8.65
CA ASP A 10 16.02 -14.92 -8.96
C ASP A 10 14.62 -14.43 -8.55
N ILE A 11 14.49 -13.40 -7.68
CA ILE A 11 13.21 -12.88 -7.17
C ILE A 11 12.19 -12.52 -8.28
N PRO A 12 12.58 -11.86 -9.39
CA PRO A 12 11.64 -11.54 -10.48
C PRO A 12 10.99 -12.78 -11.12
N GLN A 13 11.65 -13.95 -11.05
CA GLN A 13 11.20 -15.20 -11.66
C GLN A 13 10.15 -15.93 -10.80
N HIS A 14 9.86 -15.43 -9.60
CA HIS A 14 8.92 -16.04 -8.64
C HIS A 14 7.68 -15.15 -8.41
N PRO A 15 6.76 -15.03 -9.39
CA PRO A 15 5.60 -14.15 -9.29
C PRO A 15 4.65 -14.57 -8.16
N TYR A 16 4.54 -15.88 -7.88
CA TYR A 16 3.69 -16.36 -6.79
C TYR A 16 4.23 -15.96 -5.42
N LEU A 17 5.55 -16.05 -5.20
CA LEU A 17 6.18 -15.57 -3.97
C LEU A 17 5.95 -14.07 -3.78
N GLN A 18 6.11 -13.28 -4.86
CA GLN A 18 5.81 -11.85 -4.83
C GLN A 18 4.34 -11.57 -4.48
N ALA A 19 3.41 -12.37 -5.03
CA ALA A 19 1.98 -12.26 -4.71
C ALA A 19 1.71 -12.55 -3.23
N VAL A 20 2.33 -13.59 -2.65
CA VAL A 20 2.21 -13.91 -1.21
C VAL A 20 2.71 -12.76 -0.34
N VAL A 21 3.87 -12.18 -0.66
CA VAL A 21 4.41 -11.04 0.09
C VAL A 21 3.48 -9.82 -0.02
N LYS A 22 3.02 -9.49 -1.23
CA LYS A 22 2.09 -8.37 -1.45
C LYS A 22 0.76 -8.58 -0.71
N GLU A 23 0.21 -9.79 -0.74
CA GLU A 23 -1.04 -10.12 -0.07
C GLU A 23 -0.90 -10.08 1.46
N THR A 24 0.26 -10.50 1.97
CA THR A 24 0.60 -10.38 3.40
C THR A 24 0.62 -8.91 3.81
N LEU A 25 1.24 -8.03 3.00
CA LEU A 25 1.27 -6.59 3.30
C LEU A 25 -0.09 -5.90 3.11
N ARG A 26 -0.94 -6.41 2.21
CA ARG A 26 -2.34 -5.96 2.08
C ARG A 26 -3.11 -6.24 3.36
N LEU A 27 -3.01 -7.46 3.89
CA LEU A 27 -3.68 -7.84 5.14
C LEU A 27 -3.00 -7.27 6.40
N TYR A 28 -1.69 -7.10 6.39
CA TYR A 28 -0.91 -6.68 7.55
C TYR A 28 0.07 -5.58 7.17
N PRO A 29 -0.43 -4.36 6.88
CA PRO A 29 0.44 -3.26 6.53
C PRO A 29 1.33 -2.89 7.72
N SER A 30 2.63 -2.74 7.46
CA SER A 30 3.60 -2.31 8.49
C SER A 30 3.26 -0.93 9.07
N VAL A 31 2.62 -0.06 8.26
CA VAL A 31 2.13 1.26 8.68
C VAL A 31 0.61 1.31 8.45
N PRO A 32 -0.23 1.08 9.49
CA PRO A 32 -1.68 1.04 9.35
C PRO A 32 -2.31 2.43 9.09
N ILE A 33 -1.74 3.48 9.69
CA ILE A 33 -2.18 4.87 9.54
C ILE A 33 -0.98 5.71 9.11
N ASN A 34 -1.14 6.45 8.02
CA ASN A 34 -0.13 7.35 7.49
C ASN A 34 -0.57 8.81 7.67
N ILE A 35 0.23 9.62 8.35
CA ILE A 35 -0.11 11.02 8.65
C ILE A 35 0.65 11.93 7.69
N ARG A 36 -0.06 12.90 7.11
CA ARG A 36 0.47 13.92 6.19
C ARG A 36 -0.11 15.29 6.54
N GLU A 37 0.64 16.33 6.26
CA GLU A 37 0.14 17.71 6.31
C GLU A 37 -0.05 18.23 4.88
N CYS A 38 -1.16 18.90 4.62
CA CYS A 38 -1.44 19.51 3.33
C CYS A 38 -0.56 20.74 3.11
N CYS A 39 0.43 20.64 2.21
CA CYS A 39 1.32 21.77 1.89
C CYS A 39 0.62 22.94 1.17
N GLN A 40 -0.55 22.69 0.57
CA GLN A 40 -1.38 23.68 -0.13
C GLN A 40 -2.84 23.25 -0.06
N SER A 41 -3.75 24.22 -0.16
CA SER A 41 -5.18 23.94 -0.24
C SER A 41 -5.48 23.11 -1.49
N CYS A 42 -6.22 22.00 -1.34
CA CYS A 42 -6.53 21.06 -2.41
C CYS A 42 -7.95 20.51 -2.29
N LYS A 43 -8.41 19.80 -3.33
CA LYS A 43 -9.68 19.06 -3.29
C LYS A 43 -9.42 17.57 -3.16
N ILE A 44 -10.04 16.92 -2.18
CA ILE A 44 -9.97 15.46 -1.97
C ILE A 44 -11.40 14.92 -1.95
N GLY A 45 -11.75 14.00 -2.86
CA GLY A 45 -13.10 13.42 -2.92
C GLY A 45 -14.22 14.45 -3.14
N GLY A 46 -13.90 15.60 -3.76
CA GLY A 46 -14.83 16.73 -3.93
C GLY A 46 -14.86 17.74 -2.78
N TYR A 47 -14.22 17.45 -1.64
CA TYR A 47 -14.14 18.33 -0.49
C TYR A 47 -12.94 19.28 -0.58
N ASP A 48 -13.12 20.53 -0.17
CA ASP A 48 -12.03 21.49 -0.01
C ASP A 48 -11.26 21.22 1.29
N VAL A 49 -9.96 20.96 1.15
CA VAL A 49 -9.02 20.72 2.25
C VAL A 49 -8.02 21.88 2.29
N PRO A 50 -8.04 22.72 3.34
CA PRO A 50 -7.10 23.84 3.46
C PRO A 50 -5.65 23.40 3.63
N GLN A 51 -4.72 24.30 3.28
CA GLN A 51 -3.31 24.19 3.68
C GLN A 51 -3.16 24.00 5.21
N GLU A 52 -2.09 23.34 5.63
CA GLU A 52 -1.78 23.01 7.05
C GLU A 52 -2.76 22.02 7.70
N THR A 53 -3.72 21.47 6.93
CA THR A 53 -4.59 20.40 7.44
C THR A 53 -3.78 19.12 7.64
N THR A 54 -3.88 18.53 8.84
CA THR A 54 -3.38 17.18 9.11
C THR A 54 -4.37 16.13 8.59
N VAL A 55 -3.90 15.27 7.68
CA VAL A 55 -4.65 14.17 7.09
C VAL A 55 -4.12 12.85 7.62
N ALA A 56 -5.01 12.03 8.20
CA ALA A 56 -4.71 10.66 8.60
C ALA A 56 -5.29 9.68 7.57
N ILE A 57 -4.41 8.99 6.84
CA ILE A 57 -4.76 8.01 5.82
C ILE A 57 -4.81 6.63 6.47
N ASN A 58 -6.00 6.02 6.51
CA ASN A 58 -6.19 4.68 7.06
C ASN A 58 -5.88 3.60 6.00
N LEU A 59 -4.60 3.31 5.83
CA LEU A 59 -4.11 2.29 4.89
C LEU A 59 -4.67 0.90 5.21
N PHE A 60 -4.85 0.58 6.50
CA PHE A 60 -5.43 -0.70 6.92
C PHE A 60 -6.84 -0.91 6.37
N ALA A 61 -7.73 0.09 6.53
CA ALA A 61 -9.08 0.02 6.01
C ALA A 61 -9.09 -0.09 4.47
N ILE A 62 -8.29 0.74 3.79
CA ILE A 62 -8.19 0.73 2.32
C ILE A 62 -7.76 -0.65 1.81
N ASN A 63 -6.77 -1.28 2.44
CA ASN A 63 -6.26 -2.56 1.98
C ASN A 63 -7.21 -3.74 2.29
N TYR A 64 -8.02 -3.66 3.34
CA TYR A 64 -9.02 -4.68 3.68
C TYR A 64 -10.34 -4.54 2.92
N GLU A 65 -10.60 -3.36 2.35
CA GLU A 65 -11.83 -3.10 1.62
C GLU A 65 -11.87 -3.93 0.32
N ARG A 66 -12.92 -4.75 0.19
CA ARG A 66 -13.09 -5.70 -0.92
C ARG A 66 -13.73 -5.08 -2.17
N HIS A 67 -13.79 -3.74 -2.25
CA HIS A 67 -14.64 -3.00 -3.20
C HIS A 67 -14.00 -1.71 -3.75
N SER A 68 -12.67 -1.63 -3.82
CA SER A 68 -12.04 -0.65 -4.72
C SER A 68 -11.94 -1.25 -6.12
N SER A 69 -13.08 -1.36 -6.80
CA SER A 69 -13.05 -1.37 -8.27
C SER A 69 -12.42 -0.05 -8.66
N VAL A 70 -11.16 -0.11 -9.09
CA VAL A 70 -10.56 0.96 -9.88
C VAL A 70 -11.36 0.98 -11.18
N GLU A 71 -12.36 1.86 -11.26
CA GLU A 71 -12.78 2.44 -12.53
C GLU A 71 -11.81 3.56 -12.89
#